data_AF-A0A4R9FS57-F1
#
_entry.id   AF-A0A4R9FS57-F1
#
_cell.length_a   1.000
_cell.length_b   1.000
_cell.length_c   1.000
_cell.angle_alpha   90.00
_cell.angle_beta   90.00
_cell.angle_gamma   90.00
#
_symmetry.space_group_name_H-M   'P 1'
#
loop_
_entity.id
_entity.type
_entity.pdbx_description
1 polymer ?
#
loop_
_entity_poly.entity_id
_entity_poly.type
_entity_poly.pdbx_seq_one_letter_code
_entity_poly.pdbx_strand_id
1 'polypeptide(L)'
;METKILRSMESNRIVNSVEIKHEFVNKFLELTIQESTKEESLRSEQILERKKISYGYRKSENYRQITTDEKPWNRDILGSFADLFALFELITIPFRTMSDTKEQESERETILSSEEKETPIKANLTLIIRIENSEVLNRKLETRTMKIPLSEIRRVFPKSNQMEILVYKEKERVSYKTVSLQDALQQIR
;
A
#
# COMPACT_ATOMS: atom_id res chain seq x y z
N MET A 1 -5.87 25.93 -4.32
CA MET A 1 -4.73 25.00 -4.24
C MET A 1 -4.10 25.07 -5.61
N GLU A 2 -2.85 25.51 -5.69
CA GLU A 2 -2.14 25.64 -6.96
C GLU A 2 -1.11 24.53 -7.04
N THR A 3 -1.02 23.90 -8.20
CA THR A 3 -0.14 22.76 -8.44
C THR A 3 0.77 23.12 -9.61
N LYS A 4 2.09 23.07 -9.39
CA LYS A 4 3.10 23.35 -10.42
C LYS A 4 3.98 22.12 -10.63
N ILE A 5 4.11 21.68 -11.87
CA ILE A 5 5.06 20.62 -12.24
C ILE A 5 6.45 21.25 -12.34
N LEU A 6 7.40 20.74 -11.56
CA LEU A 6 8.78 21.21 -11.53
C LEU A 6 9.65 20.46 -12.53
N ARG A 7 9.46 19.14 -12.62
CA ARG A 7 10.24 18.25 -13.49
C ARG A 7 9.36 17.09 -13.92
N SER A 8 9.50 16.66 -15.17
CA SER A 8 8.88 15.45 -15.69
C SER A 8 9.97 14.58 -16.32
N MET A 9 9.95 13.29 -16.03
CA MET A 9 10.89 12.32 -16.60
C MET A 9 10.12 11.08 -17.03
N GLU A 10 10.40 10.60 -18.24
CA GLU A 10 9.89 9.34 -18.73
C GLU A 10 10.94 8.25 -18.48
N SER A 11 10.47 7.09 -18.02
CA SER A 11 11.32 5.93 -17.76
C SER A 11 10.57 4.65 -18.09
N ASN A 12 11.30 3.58 -18.41
CA ASN A 12 10.73 2.26 -18.63
C ASN A 12 11.05 1.35 -17.45
N ARG A 13 10.06 0.61 -16.99
CA ARG A 13 10.18 -0.38 -15.91
C ARG A 13 9.76 -1.74 -16.42
N ILE A 14 10.57 -2.75 -16.13
CA ILE A 14 10.23 -4.15 -16.36
C ILE A 14 9.71 -4.74 -15.04
N VAL A 15 8.47 -5.19 -15.04
CA VAL A 15 7.82 -5.87 -13.90
C VAL A 15 7.61 -7.33 -14.27
N ASN A 16 8.05 -8.26 -13.42
CA ASN A 16 7.77 -9.67 -13.60
C ASN A 16 6.66 -10.07 -12.61
N SER A 17 5.63 -10.75 -13.11
CA SER A 17 4.52 -11.28 -12.32
C SER A 17 4.36 -12.77 -12.56
N VAL A 18 3.94 -13.48 -11.51
CA VAL A 18 3.64 -14.92 -11.57
C VAL A 18 2.23 -15.15 -11.05
N GLU A 19 1.36 -15.66 -11.91
CA GLU A 19 -0.02 -16.00 -11.58
C GLU A 19 -0.20 -17.52 -11.43
N ILE A 20 -0.93 -17.93 -10.40
CA ILE A 20 -1.33 -19.32 -10.17
C ILE A 20 -2.81 -19.47 -10.54
N LYS A 21 -3.09 -20.17 -11.63
CA LYS A 21 -4.43 -20.63 -12.00
C LYS A 21 -4.62 -22.06 -11.54
N HIS A 22 -5.82 -22.38 -11.11
CA HIS A 22 -6.17 -23.74 -10.68
C HIS A 22 -7.54 -24.10 -11.23
N GLU A 23 -7.71 -25.38 -11.52
CA GLU A 23 -8.97 -25.95 -11.95
C GLU A 23 -9.08 -27.38 -11.41
N PHE A 24 -10.30 -27.82 -11.10
CA PHE A 24 -10.58 -29.18 -10.72
C PHE A 24 -11.23 -29.90 -11.90
N VAL A 25 -10.50 -30.86 -12.49
CA VAL A 25 -10.94 -31.57 -13.69
C VAL A 25 -10.73 -33.07 -13.47
N ASN A 26 -11.78 -33.87 -13.68
CA ASN A 26 -11.69 -35.35 -13.68
C ASN A 26 -10.98 -35.96 -12.45
N LYS A 27 -11.24 -35.45 -11.24
CA LYS A 27 -10.59 -35.85 -9.96
C LYS A 27 -9.11 -35.46 -9.82
N PHE A 28 -8.62 -34.58 -10.69
CA PHE A 28 -7.31 -33.95 -10.58
C PHE A 28 -7.47 -32.48 -10.24
N LEU A 29 -6.51 -31.96 -9.48
CA LEU A 29 -6.21 -30.54 -9.40
C LEU A 29 -5.21 -30.23 -10.52
N GLU A 30 -5.64 -29.45 -11.50
CA GLU A 30 -4.77 -28.91 -12.53
C GLU A 30 -4.31 -27.51 -12.12
N LEU A 31 -3.00 -27.33 -12.00
CA LEU A 31 -2.36 -26.06 -11.70
C LEU A 31 -1.70 -25.55 -12.96
N THR A 32 -2.04 -24.32 -13.35
CA THR A 32 -1.40 -23.63 -14.47
C THR A 32 -0.70 -22.39 -13.94
N ILE A 33 0.60 -22.34 -14.15
CA ILE A 33 1.46 -21.25 -13.67
C ILE A 33 1.85 -20.40 -14.87
N GLN A 34 1.53 -19.12 -14.80
CA GLN A 34 1.80 -18.17 -15.87
C GLN A 34 2.81 -17.14 -15.37
N GLU A 35 3.96 -17.05 -16.06
CA GLU A 35 4.95 -15.99 -15.85
C GLU A 35 4.74 -14.94 -16.94
N SER A 36 4.39 -13.72 -16.53
CA SER A 36 4.29 -12.58 -17.43
C SER A 36 5.34 -11.53 -17.09
N THR A 37 5.89 -10.93 -18.13
CA THR A 37 6.76 -9.75 -18.02
C THR A 37 6.00 -8.58 -18.62
N LYS A 38 5.83 -7.55 -17.81
CA LYS A 38 5.15 -6.32 -18.15
C LYS A 38 6.18 -5.22 -18.30
N GLU A 39 6.21 -4.61 -19.48
CA GLU A 39 7.00 -3.40 -19.72
C GLU A 39 6.07 -2.20 -19.52
N GLU A 40 6.36 -1.39 -18.51
CA GLU A 40 5.58 -0.20 -18.16
C GLU A 40 6.40 1.04 -18.53
N SER A 41 5.81 1.91 -19.36
CA SER A 41 6.33 3.25 -19.56
C SER A 41 5.73 4.16 -18.51
N LEU A 42 6.59 4.73 -17.68
CA LEU A 42 6.24 5.57 -16.54
C LEU A 42 6.61 7.02 -16.84
N ARG A 43 5.74 7.93 -16.40
CA ARG A 43 6.04 9.36 -16.30
C ARG A 43 6.05 9.76 -14.84
N SER A 44 7.23 10.07 -14.34
CA SER A 44 7.43 10.56 -12.99
C SER A 44 7.50 12.08 -13.02
N GLU A 45 6.62 12.74 -12.28
CA GLU A 45 6.51 14.19 -12.18
C GLU A 45 6.80 14.63 -10.75
N GLN A 46 7.71 15.59 -10.61
CA GLN A 46 7.91 16.31 -9.36
C GLN A 46 6.94 17.49 -9.32
N ILE A 47 6.11 17.55 -8.29
CA ILE A 47 5.01 18.48 -8.15
C ILE A 47 5.22 19.36 -6.93
N LEU A 48 5.04 20.67 -7.11
CA LEU A 48 4.97 21.64 -6.02
C LEU A 48 3.51 22.01 -5.79
N GLU A 49 2.99 21.64 -4.63
CA GLU A 49 1.66 22.06 -4.19
C GLU A 49 1.76 23.29 -3.30
N ARG A 50 1.16 24.40 -3.74
CA ARG A 50 1.04 25.62 -2.96
C ARG A 50 -0.36 25.71 -2.37
N LYS A 51 -0.42 25.65 -1.04
CA LYS A 51 -1.65 25.84 -0.26
C LYS A 51 -1.63 27.20 0.43
N LYS A 52 -2.62 28.03 0.12
CA LYS A 52 -2.86 29.26 0.88
C LYS A 52 -3.40 28.89 2.27
N ILE A 53 -2.70 29.29 3.32
CA ILE A 53 -3.14 29.12 4.69
C ILE A 53 -3.86 30.40 5.10
N SER A 54 -5.08 30.26 5.61
CA SER A 54 -5.79 31.36 6.25
C SER A 54 -5.65 31.19 7.76
N TYR A 55 -4.99 32.14 8.41
CA TYR A 55 -4.91 32.18 9.86
C TYR A 55 -6.08 33.00 10.41
N GLY A 56 -7.01 32.32 11.10
CA GLY A 56 -8.04 33.00 11.88
C GLY A 56 -7.49 33.36 13.26
N TYR A 57 -7.44 34.65 13.60
CA TYR A 57 -7.18 35.07 14.98
C TYR A 57 -8.51 35.19 15.74
N ARG A 58 -8.61 34.49 16.87
CA ARG A 58 -9.72 34.66 17.83
C ARG A 58 -9.11 35.02 19.18
N LYS A 59 -9.47 36.18 19.71
CA LYS A 59 -9.12 36.56 21.10
C LYS A 59 -9.63 35.49 22.04
N SER A 60 -8.80 35.04 22.97
CA SER A 60 -9.21 34.08 23.98
C SER A 60 -10.32 34.66 24.87
N GLU A 61 -11.21 33.81 25.38
CA GLU A 61 -12.35 34.24 26.21
C GLU A 61 -11.89 34.96 27.49
N ASN A 62 -10.74 34.54 28.04
CA ASN A 62 -10.10 35.19 29.19
C ASN A 62 -9.67 36.63 28.89
N TYR A 63 -9.17 36.91 27.68
CA TYR A 63 -8.78 38.27 27.28
C TYR A 63 -10.01 39.19 27.14
N ARG A 64 -11.15 38.65 26.67
CA ARG A 64 -12.41 39.41 26.64
C ARG A 64 -12.89 39.76 28.03
N GLN A 65 -12.81 38.82 28.98
CA GLN A 65 -13.26 39.04 30.36
C GLN A 65 -12.46 40.14 31.07
N ILE A 66 -11.12 40.14 30.93
CA ILE A 66 -10.23 41.17 31.52
C ILE A 66 -10.59 42.58 31.05
N THR A 67 -11.01 42.76 29.79
CA THR A 67 -11.40 44.09 29.26
C THR A 67 -12.74 44.61 29.75
N THR A 68 -13.57 43.74 30.34
CA THR A 68 -14.94 44.07 30.79
C THR A 68 -15.11 44.09 32.31
N ASP A 69 -14.14 43.61 33.09
CA ASP A 69 -14.28 43.45 34.54
C ASP A 69 -13.72 44.68 35.29
N GLU A 70 -14.60 45.47 35.93
CA GLU A 70 -14.30 46.74 36.62
C GLU A 70 -13.67 46.56 38.03
N LYS A 71 -12.84 45.53 38.26
CA LYS A 71 -12.24 45.29 39.59
C LYS A 71 -10.81 45.88 39.67
N PRO A 72 -10.56 46.87 40.55
CA PRO A 72 -9.31 47.66 40.54
C PRO A 72 -8.06 46.85 40.92
N TRP A 73 -8.19 45.82 41.76
CA TRP A 73 -7.08 45.01 42.26
C TRP A 73 -6.50 44.02 41.24
N ASN A 74 -7.26 43.69 40.20
CA ASN A 74 -6.80 42.82 39.11
C ASN A 74 -5.98 43.61 38.07
N ARG A 75 -6.18 44.93 37.95
CA ARG A 75 -5.61 45.71 36.84
C ARG A 75 -4.12 46.02 37.01
N ASP A 76 -3.62 46.21 38.22
CA ASP A 76 -2.21 46.61 38.42
C ASP A 76 -1.24 45.42 38.40
N ILE A 77 -1.60 44.28 39.01
CA ILE A 77 -0.75 43.08 38.99
C ILE A 77 -0.92 42.32 37.67
N LEU A 78 -2.16 42.09 37.22
CA LEU A 78 -2.38 41.40 35.93
C LEU A 78 -2.17 42.32 34.74
N GLY A 79 -2.20 43.65 34.90
CA GLY A 79 -1.92 44.60 33.81
C GLY A 79 -0.47 44.56 33.34
N SER A 80 0.50 44.50 34.25
CA SER A 80 1.91 44.35 33.87
C SER A 80 2.20 43.00 33.22
N PHE A 81 1.56 41.91 33.67
CA PHE A 81 1.66 40.61 32.99
C PHE A 81 0.89 40.59 31.67
N ALA A 82 -0.29 41.22 31.60
CA ALA A 82 -1.09 41.33 30.39
C ALA A 82 -0.37 42.14 29.31
N ASP A 83 0.33 43.22 29.67
CA ASP A 83 1.18 43.97 28.74
C ASP A 83 2.37 43.12 28.26
N LEU A 84 2.99 42.31 29.13
CA LEU A 84 4.03 41.36 28.74
C LEU A 84 3.48 40.28 27.79
N PHE A 85 2.34 39.67 28.09
CA PHE A 85 1.68 38.68 27.24
C PHE A 85 1.21 39.30 25.92
N ALA A 86 0.70 40.53 25.94
CA ALA A 86 0.32 41.28 24.74
C ALA A 86 1.54 41.64 23.90
N LEU A 87 2.69 41.97 24.52
CA LEU A 87 3.95 42.20 23.81
C LEU A 87 4.47 40.91 23.19
N PHE A 88 4.39 39.78 23.89
CA PHE A 88 4.71 38.46 23.33
C PHE A 88 3.76 38.08 22.19
N GLU A 89 2.45 38.35 22.31
CA GLU A 89 1.52 38.18 21.18
C GLU A 89 1.91 39.10 20.02
N LEU A 90 2.19 40.38 20.26
CA LEU A 90 2.59 41.35 19.23
C LEU A 90 3.87 40.93 18.50
N ILE A 91 4.87 40.45 19.23
CA ILE A 91 6.13 39.95 18.67
C ILE A 91 5.91 38.63 17.92
N THR A 92 5.03 37.76 18.38
CA THR A 92 4.81 36.43 17.77
C THR A 92 3.81 36.42 16.61
N ILE A 93 2.95 37.43 16.47
CA ILE A 93 2.03 37.60 15.34
C ILE A 93 2.77 37.57 13.99
N PRO A 94 3.83 38.39 13.74
CA PRO A 94 4.51 38.38 12.44
C PRO A 94 5.18 37.04 12.14
N PHE A 95 5.65 36.29 13.15
CA PHE A 95 6.21 34.94 12.95
C PHE A 95 5.13 33.87 12.69
N ARG A 96 3.92 34.03 13.25
CA ARG A 96 2.77 33.14 13.01
C ARG A 96 2.09 33.40 11.67
N THR A 97 2.19 34.62 11.13
CA THR A 97 1.59 35.02 9.85
C THR A 97 2.62 35.23 8.73
N MET A 98 3.89 34.87 8.95
CA MET A 98 4.99 35.20 8.03
C MET A 98 4.90 34.50 6.68
N SER A 99 4.11 33.44 6.57
CA SER A 99 3.83 32.79 5.30
C SER A 99 2.37 32.40 5.19
N ASP A 100 1.63 33.16 4.38
CA ASP A 100 0.27 32.85 3.93
C ASP A 100 0.23 31.66 2.95
N THR A 101 1.40 31.10 2.61
CA THR A 101 1.57 30.02 1.66
C THR A 101 2.44 28.92 2.25
N LYS A 102 1.91 27.70 2.30
CA LYS A 102 2.70 26.50 2.53
C LYS A 102 2.94 25.82 1.19
N GLU A 103 4.20 25.60 0.89
CA GLU A 103 4.63 24.82 -0.26
C GLU A 103 5.01 23.42 0.21
N GLN A 104 4.55 22.42 -0.53
CA GLN A 104 4.88 21.03 -0.28
C GLN A 104 5.31 20.39 -1.60
N GLU A 105 6.53 19.86 -1.63
CA GLU A 105 7.02 19.06 -2.74
C GLU A 105 6.51 17.62 -2.59
N SER A 106 6.00 17.05 -3.68
CA SER A 106 5.58 15.66 -3.76
C SER A 106 6.02 15.05 -5.09
N GLU A 107 6.23 13.73 -5.08
CA GLU A 107 6.52 12.96 -6.28
C GLU A 107 5.25 12.20 -6.70
N ARG A 108 4.92 12.28 -7.99
CA ARG A 108 3.80 11.57 -8.58
C ARG A 108 4.28 10.74 -9.74
N GLU A 109 3.95 9.46 -9.75
CA GLU A 109 4.19 8.58 -10.89
C GLU A 109 2.88 8.25 -11.59
N THR A 110 2.89 8.29 -12.91
CA THR A 110 1.75 7.90 -13.76
C THR A 110 2.23 6.88 -14.79
N ILE A 111 1.50 5.77 -14.93
CA ILE A 111 1.75 4.78 -15.98
C ILE A 111 1.14 5.32 -17.29
N LEU A 112 1.98 5.57 -18.29
CA LEU A 112 1.55 6.07 -19.61
C LEU A 112 1.07 4.93 -20.50
N SER A 113 1.82 3.83 -20.53
CA SER A 113 1.51 2.65 -21.31
C SER A 113 2.02 1.41 -20.60
N SER A 114 1.37 0.30 -20.88
CA SER A 114 1.82 -1.00 -20.42
C SER A 114 1.62 -2.02 -21.53
N GLU A 115 2.68 -2.79 -21.79
CA GLU A 115 2.64 -3.94 -22.66
C GLU A 115 2.95 -5.19 -21.83
N GLU A 116 2.03 -6.16 -21.81
CA GLU A 116 2.23 -7.45 -21.14
C GLU A 116 2.64 -8.50 -22.17
N LYS A 117 3.75 -9.18 -21.90
CA LYS A 117 4.23 -10.31 -22.71
C LYS A 117 4.26 -11.55 -21.85
N GLU A 118 3.57 -12.59 -22.30
CA GLU A 118 3.72 -13.92 -21.69
C GLU A 118 5.14 -14.42 -21.93
N THR A 119 5.81 -14.85 -20.87
CA THR A 119 7.15 -15.42 -20.97
C THR A 119 7.10 -16.93 -20.79
N PRO A 120 7.95 -17.69 -21.50
CA PRO A 120 8.12 -19.11 -21.19
C PRO A 120 8.60 -19.23 -19.74
N ILE A 121 8.13 -20.26 -19.03
CA ILE A 121 8.54 -20.46 -17.64
C ILE A 121 10.05 -20.56 -17.58
N LYS A 122 10.65 -19.65 -16.82
CA LYS A 122 12.08 -19.74 -16.52
C LYS A 122 12.30 -20.93 -15.59
N ALA A 123 13.34 -21.72 -15.89
CA ALA A 123 13.69 -22.95 -15.19
C ALA A 123 14.13 -22.77 -13.72
N ASN A 124 13.70 -21.71 -13.02
CA ASN A 124 14.09 -21.38 -11.65
C ASN A 124 12.88 -21.23 -10.69
N LEU A 125 11.67 -21.59 -11.14
CA LEU A 125 10.50 -21.59 -10.27
C LEU A 125 10.36 -22.92 -9.52
N THR A 126 10.00 -22.84 -8.23
CA THR A 126 9.72 -23.98 -7.36
C THR A 126 8.29 -23.87 -6.85
N LEU A 127 7.50 -24.91 -7.04
CA LEU A 127 6.14 -25.03 -6.52
C LEU A 127 6.18 -25.78 -5.19
N ILE A 128 5.60 -25.16 -4.16
CA ILE A 128 5.39 -25.79 -2.87
C ILE A 128 3.89 -25.80 -2.59
N ILE A 129 3.36 -26.97 -2.23
CA ILE A 129 1.97 -27.13 -1.80
C ILE A 129 1.98 -27.47 -0.32
N ARG A 130 1.21 -26.71 0.46
CA ARG A 130 1.06 -26.92 1.91
C ARG A 130 -0.38 -27.18 2.29
N ILE A 131 -0.56 -28.07 3.25
CA ILE A 131 -1.86 -28.38 3.86
C ILE A 131 -1.64 -28.45 5.37
N GLU A 132 -2.43 -27.70 6.14
CA GLU A 132 -2.33 -27.68 7.62
C GLU A 132 -0.89 -27.50 8.12
N ASN A 133 -0.17 -26.53 7.53
CA ASN A 133 1.24 -26.22 7.77
C ASN A 133 2.28 -27.27 7.33
N SER A 134 1.86 -28.42 6.81
CA SER A 134 2.75 -29.47 6.30
C SER A 134 3.02 -29.29 4.82
N GLU A 135 4.28 -29.45 4.39
CA GLU A 135 4.65 -29.46 2.97
C GLU A 135 4.30 -30.82 2.35
N VAL A 136 3.41 -30.81 1.36
CA VAL A 136 2.89 -32.01 0.68
C VAL A 136 3.61 -32.26 -0.63
N LEU A 137 3.98 -31.18 -1.31
CA LEU A 137 4.72 -31.22 -2.56
C LEU A 137 5.75 -30.11 -2.54
N ASN A 138 6.97 -30.42 -2.93
CA ASN A 138 8.01 -29.44 -3.20
C ASN A 138 8.72 -29.87 -4.48
N ARG A 139 8.44 -29.18 -5.59
CA ARG A 139 8.98 -29.56 -6.90
C ARG A 139 9.35 -28.35 -7.72
N LYS A 140 10.50 -28.45 -8.40
CA LYS A 140 10.91 -27.51 -9.42
C LYS A 140 9.97 -27.58 -10.63
N LEU A 141 9.50 -26.44 -11.11
CA LEU A 141 8.57 -26.38 -12.23
C LEU A 141 9.32 -26.54 -13.55
N GLU A 142 9.03 -27.65 -14.22
CA GLU A 142 9.55 -27.97 -15.56
C GLU A 142 8.53 -27.59 -16.65
N THR A 143 7.24 -27.60 -16.31
CA THR A 143 6.12 -27.33 -17.22
C THR A 143 5.20 -26.25 -16.68
N ARG A 144 4.44 -25.60 -17.58
CA ARG A 144 3.39 -24.62 -17.23
C ARG A 144 2.24 -25.20 -16.45
N THR A 145 1.92 -26.45 -16.75
CA THR A 145 0.78 -27.12 -16.13
C THR A 145 1.26 -28.34 -15.36
N MET A 146 0.69 -28.54 -14.17
CA MET A 146 0.91 -29.69 -13.32
C MET A 146 -0.45 -30.27 -12.90
N LYS A 147 -0.56 -31.60 -12.90
CA LYS A 147 -1.76 -32.30 -12.45
C LYS A 147 -1.48 -33.07 -11.18
N ILE A 148 -2.37 -32.96 -10.20
CA ILE A 148 -2.22 -33.60 -8.89
C ILE A 148 -3.49 -34.41 -8.60
N PRO A 149 -3.37 -35.72 -8.33
CA PRO A 149 -4.53 -36.54 -7.98
C PRO A 149 -5.14 -36.09 -6.64
N LEU A 150 -6.43 -35.76 -6.62
CA LEU A 150 -7.10 -35.35 -5.39
C LEU A 150 -7.27 -36.52 -4.40
N SER A 151 -7.26 -37.76 -4.90
CA SER A 151 -7.31 -38.97 -4.07
C SER A 151 -6.10 -39.09 -3.14
N GLU A 152 -4.92 -38.68 -3.62
CA GLU A 152 -3.69 -38.70 -2.85
C GLU A 152 -3.72 -37.65 -1.73
N ILE A 153 -4.16 -36.43 -2.07
CA ILE A 153 -4.38 -35.35 -1.09
C ILE A 153 -5.35 -35.81 0.00
N ARG A 154 -6.50 -36.36 -0.38
CA ARG A 154 -7.53 -36.81 0.58
C ARG A 154 -7.06 -37.96 1.47
N ARG A 155 -6.24 -38.88 0.95
CA ARG A 155 -5.70 -39.99 1.73
C ARG A 155 -4.80 -39.51 2.86
N VAL A 156 -3.94 -38.52 2.58
CA VAL A 156 -2.97 -37.99 3.54
C VAL A 156 -3.63 -36.96 4.47
N PHE A 157 -4.57 -36.17 3.95
CA PHE A 157 -5.22 -35.06 4.64
C PHE A 157 -6.76 -35.17 4.57
N PRO A 158 -7.36 -36.11 5.32
CA PRO A 158 -8.79 -36.45 5.16
C PRO A 158 -9.74 -35.38 5.70
N LYS A 159 -9.28 -34.47 6.57
CA LYS A 159 -10.09 -33.43 7.23
C LYS A 159 -9.79 -32.01 6.72
N SER A 160 -8.85 -31.87 5.81
CA SER A 160 -8.37 -30.55 5.41
C SER A 160 -9.32 -29.90 4.41
N ASN A 161 -9.70 -28.66 4.71
CA ASN A 161 -10.65 -27.89 3.90
C ASN A 161 -9.96 -26.96 2.91
N GLN A 162 -8.68 -26.69 3.11
CA GLN A 162 -7.92 -25.70 2.35
C GLN A 162 -6.51 -26.21 2.09
N MET A 163 -5.95 -25.73 0.99
CA MET A 163 -4.59 -26.00 0.57
C MET A 163 -3.95 -24.70 0.11
N GLU A 164 -2.68 -24.53 0.45
CA GLU A 164 -1.87 -23.40 0.06
C GLU A 164 -0.96 -23.80 -1.09
N ILE A 165 -0.92 -22.96 -2.12
CA ILE A 165 -0.04 -23.12 -3.26
C ILE A 165 0.91 -21.93 -3.26
N LEU A 166 2.19 -22.22 -3.17
CA LEU A 166 3.27 -21.24 -3.07
C LEU A 166 4.19 -21.43 -4.28
N VAL A 167 4.53 -20.34 -4.96
CA VAL A 167 5.55 -20.36 -6.01
C VAL A 167 6.72 -19.50 -5.54
N TYR A 168 7.90 -20.12 -5.55
CA TYR A 168 9.16 -19.49 -5.20
C TYR A 168 10.02 -19.34 -6.44
N LYS A 169 10.76 -18.24 -6.50
CA LYS A 169 11.89 -18.05 -7.41
C LYS A 169 13.13 -17.96 -6.54
N GLU A 170 14.00 -18.96 -6.67
CA GLU A 170 15.17 -19.13 -5.79
C GLU A 170 14.76 -19.24 -4.30
N LYS A 171 14.81 -18.14 -3.55
CA LYS A 171 14.44 -18.08 -2.12
C LYS A 171 13.31 -17.09 -1.83
N GLU A 172 12.81 -16.41 -2.84
CA GLU A 172 11.75 -15.41 -2.69
C GLU A 172 10.41 -15.97 -3.14
N ARG A 173 9.37 -15.75 -2.34
CA ARG A 173 8.01 -16.14 -2.72
C ARG A 173 7.46 -15.11 -3.71
N VAL A 174 7.24 -15.54 -4.94
CA VAL A 174 6.74 -14.69 -6.03
C VAL A 174 5.23 -14.80 -6.22
N SER A 175 4.59 -15.87 -5.75
CA SER A 175 3.14 -16.02 -5.83
C SER A 175 2.59 -16.91 -4.71
N TYR A 176 1.34 -16.66 -4.31
CA TYR A 176 0.61 -17.42 -3.30
C TYR A 176 -0.86 -17.50 -3.65
N LYS A 177 -1.46 -18.68 -3.46
CA LYS A 177 -2.89 -18.88 -3.63
C LYS A 177 -3.41 -19.92 -2.64
N THR A 178 -4.48 -19.58 -1.96
CA THR A 178 -5.24 -20.55 -1.16
C THR A 178 -6.35 -21.14 -2.03
N VAL A 179 -6.51 -22.45 -1.99
CA VAL A 179 -7.51 -23.20 -2.74
C VAL A 179 -8.41 -23.94 -1.74
N SER A 180 -9.73 -23.78 -1.89
CA SER A 180 -10.71 -24.57 -1.13
C SER A 180 -10.75 -25.99 -1.68
N LEU A 181 -10.55 -26.97 -0.80
CA LEU A 181 -10.70 -28.39 -1.13
C LEU A 181 -12.14 -28.88 -0.95
N GLN A 182 -13.01 -28.11 -0.28
CA GLN A 182 -14.38 -28.55 0.02
C GLN A 182 -15.19 -28.85 -1.25
N ASP A 183 -15.15 -27.95 -2.24
CA ASP A 183 -15.92 -28.08 -3.48
C ASP A 183 -15.37 -29.20 -4.38
N ALA A 184 -14.04 -29.40 -4.36
CA ALA A 184 -13.36 -30.40 -5.17
C ALA A 184 -13.52 -31.83 -4.63
N LEU A 185 -13.51 -32.00 -3.30
CA LEU A 185 -13.65 -33.30 -2.66
C LEU A 185 -15.10 -33.82 -2.68
N GLN A 186 -16.09 -32.93 -2.81
CA GLN A 186 -17.49 -33.34 -3.04
C GLN A 186 -17.68 -34.01 -4.39
N GLN A 187 -16.95 -33.61 -5.44
CA GLN A 187 -17.03 -34.22 -6.79
C GLN A 187 -16.38 -35.61 -6.89
N ILE A 188 -15.65 -36.04 -5.87
CA ILE A 188 -14.99 -37.37 -5.83
C ILE A 188 -15.89 -38.43 -5.16
N ARG A 189 -16.93 -38.00 -4.44
CA ARG A 189 -17.91 -38.89 -3.79
C ARG A 189 -18.77 -39.58 -4.84
#